data_AF-A0A5C4RU10-F1
#
_entry.id   AF-A0A5C4RU10-F1
#
_cell.length_a   1.000
_cell.length_b   1.000
_cell.length_c   1.000
_cell.angle_alpha   90.00
_cell.angle_beta   90.00
_cell.angle_gamma   90.00
#
_symmetry.space_group_name_H-M   'P 1'
#
loop_
_entity.id
_entity.type
_entity.pdbx_description
1 polymer ?
#
loop_
_entity_poly.entity_id
_entity_poly.type
_entity_poly.pdbx_seq_one_letter_code
_entity_poly.pdbx_strand_id
1 'polypeptide(L)'
;MDLLTGFLYFAFDAAAILLLLATWQHTRINGFLILAASYALGILSRWLLPLLSQLIASGGPDAIGDMTLVYQATFLLVSLVGLYGLWDVYQQLKRRPAVAPSLD
;
A
#
# COMPACT_ATOMS: atom_id res chain seq x y z
N MET A 1 -4.18 -19.49 5.31
CA MET A 1 -4.45 -18.88 3.99
C MET A 1 -3.89 -19.83 2.95
N ASP A 2 -4.67 -20.28 1.98
CA ASP A 2 -4.13 -21.18 0.95
C ASP A 2 -3.06 -20.47 0.12
N LEU A 3 -2.02 -21.24 -0.24
CA LEU A 3 -0.82 -20.74 -0.91
C LEU A 3 -1.17 -20.05 -2.24
N LEU A 4 -2.18 -20.56 -2.94
CA LEU A 4 -2.75 -19.96 -4.14
C LEU A 4 -3.34 -18.57 -3.87
N THR A 5 -4.16 -18.45 -2.81
CA THR A 5 -4.81 -17.19 -2.45
C THR A 5 -3.77 -16.14 -2.06
N GLY A 6 -2.75 -16.51 -1.27
CA GLY A 6 -1.64 -15.61 -0.92
C GLY A 6 -0.85 -15.13 -2.13
N PHE A 7 -0.58 -16.02 -3.09
CA PHE A 7 0.09 -15.68 -4.34
C PHE A 7 -0.75 -14.72 -5.21
N LEU A 8 -2.05 -14.95 -5.33
CA LEU A 8 -2.93 -14.07 -6.10
C LEU A 8 -2.97 -12.65 -5.53
N TYR A 9 -3.10 -12.50 -4.20
CA TYR A 9 -3.04 -11.18 -3.57
C TYR A 9 -1.69 -10.50 -3.82
N PHE A 10 -0.59 -11.23 -3.71
CA PHE A 10 0.73 -10.70 -4.03
C PHE A 10 0.81 -10.23 -5.50
N ALA A 11 0.34 -11.03 -6.45
CA ALA A 11 0.37 -10.70 -7.87
C ALA A 11 -0.48 -9.45 -8.19
N PHE A 12 -1.67 -9.33 -7.58
CA PHE A 12 -2.51 -8.14 -7.71
C PHE A 12 -1.84 -6.90 -7.09
N ASP A 13 -1.30 -7.01 -5.88
CA ASP A 13 -0.62 -5.91 -5.22
C ASP A 13 0.63 -5.46 -6.02
N ALA A 14 1.41 -6.42 -6.54
CA ALA A 14 2.57 -6.14 -7.39
C ALA A 14 2.18 -5.47 -8.73
N ALA A 15 1.11 -5.95 -9.37
CA ALA A 15 0.60 -5.33 -10.59
C ALA A 15 0.11 -3.89 -10.34
N ALA A 16 -0.59 -3.65 -9.22
CA ALA A 16 -1.02 -2.32 -8.82
C ALA A 16 0.18 -1.39 -8.59
N ILE A 17 1.23 -1.85 -7.90
CA ILE A 17 2.47 -1.09 -7.69
C ILE A 17 3.12 -0.73 -9.03
N LEU A 18 3.27 -1.68 -9.95
CA LEU A 18 3.86 -1.44 -11.26
C LEU A 18 3.06 -0.42 -12.07
N LEU A 19 1.73 -0.51 -12.04
CA LEU A 19 0.85 0.44 -12.71
C LEU A 19 0.97 1.84 -12.12
N LEU A 20 1.00 1.97 -10.80
CA LEU A 20 1.18 3.24 -10.10
C LEU A 20 2.55 3.87 -10.42
N LEU A 21 3.61 3.06 -10.44
CA LEU A 21 4.95 3.52 -10.82
C LEU A 21 5.03 3.95 -12.28
N ALA A 22 4.44 3.19 -13.20
CA ALA A 22 4.36 3.57 -14.61
C ALA A 22 3.59 4.89 -14.79
N THR A 23 2.47 5.03 -14.08
CA THR A 23 1.66 6.25 -14.10
C THR A 23 2.43 7.44 -13.50
N TRP A 24 3.19 7.22 -12.43
CA TRP A 24 4.07 8.23 -11.85
C TRP A 24 5.17 8.65 -12.83
N GLN A 25 5.81 7.72 -13.55
CA GLN A 25 6.85 8.03 -14.54
C GLN A 25 6.32 8.95 -15.64
N HIS A 26 5.07 8.75 -16.07
CA HIS A 26 4.43 9.57 -17.11
C HIS A 26 3.90 10.90 -16.59
N THR A 27 3.26 10.93 -15.41
CA THR A 27 2.54 12.12 -14.90
C THR A 27 3.37 12.99 -13.96
N ARG A 28 4.42 12.42 -13.35
CA ARG A 28 5.26 12.98 -12.27
C ARG A 28 4.47 13.45 -11.03
N ILE A 29 3.26 12.91 -10.83
CA ILE A 29 2.42 13.19 -9.67
C ILE A 29 2.88 12.33 -8.49
N ASN A 30 3.50 12.92 -7.48
CA ASN A 30 4.09 12.21 -6.34
C ASN A 30 3.09 11.33 -5.57
N GLY A 31 1.80 11.66 -5.54
CA GLY A 31 0.77 10.84 -4.92
C GLY A 31 0.71 9.40 -5.44
N PHE A 32 1.04 9.15 -6.71
CA PHE A 32 1.14 7.78 -7.24
C PHE A 32 2.32 7.01 -6.64
N LEU A 33 3.44 7.66 -6.38
CA LEU A 33 4.59 7.06 -5.71
C LEU A 33 4.28 6.73 -4.25
N ILE A 34 3.57 7.62 -3.56
CA ILE A 34 3.11 7.41 -2.18
C ILE A 34 2.16 6.22 -2.10
N LEU A 35 1.20 6.13 -3.03
CA LEU A 35 0.31 4.97 -3.15
C LEU A 35 1.10 3.69 -3.39
N ALA A 36 2.05 3.68 -4.33
CA ALA A 36 2.89 2.51 -4.60
C ALA A 36 3.68 2.06 -3.35
N ALA A 37 4.24 3.01 -2.60
CA ALA A 37 4.93 2.75 -1.35
C ALA A 37 3.98 2.16 -0.28
N SER A 38 2.75 2.66 -0.15
CA SER A 38 1.76 2.12 0.79
C SER A 38 1.36 0.67 0.47
N TYR A 39 1.22 0.32 -0.82
CA TYR A 39 0.97 -1.06 -1.24
C TYR A 39 2.18 -1.96 -0.93
N ALA A 40 3.40 -1.50 -1.20
CA ALA A 40 4.61 -2.23 -0.87
C ALA A 40 4.75 -2.50 0.64
N LEU A 41 4.45 -1.49 1.47
CA LEU A 41 4.39 -1.63 2.93
C LEU A 41 3.30 -2.60 3.38
N GLY A 42 2.13 -2.61 2.72
CA GLY A 42 1.05 -3.57 2.96
C GLY A 42 1.43 -5.01 2.62
N ILE A 43 2.19 -5.22 1.54
CA ILE A 43 2.76 -6.53 1.22
C ILE A 43 3.75 -6.92 2.33
N LEU A 44 4.76 -6.08 2.60
CA LEU A 44 5.77 -6.34 3.61
C LEU A 44 5.15 -6.68 4.96
N SER A 45 4.15 -5.92 5.41
CA SER A 45 3.47 -6.19 6.68
C SER A 45 2.79 -7.57 6.68
N ARG A 46 2.08 -7.94 5.61
CA ARG A 46 1.41 -9.24 5.48
C ARG A 46 2.36 -10.43 5.54
N TRP A 47 3.60 -10.28 5.05
CA TRP A 47 4.61 -11.35 5.07
C TRP A 47 5.48 -11.35 6.32
N LEU A 48 5.83 -10.17 6.85
CA LEU A 48 6.76 -10.02 7.98
C LEU A 48 6.08 -10.26 9.33
N LEU A 49 4.80 -9.90 9.48
CA LEU A 49 4.08 -10.01 10.75
C LEU A 49 3.86 -11.45 11.23
N PRO A 50 3.50 -12.43 10.37
CA PRO A 50 3.42 -13.83 10.80
C PRO A 50 4.77 -14.41 11.28
N LEU A 51 5.88 -13.94 10.70
CA LEU A 51 7.22 -14.32 11.13
C LEU A 51 7.58 -13.69 12.48
N LEU A 52 7.26 -12.40 12.65
CA LEU A 52 7.46 -11.69 13.91
C LEU A 52 6.59 -12.28 15.03
N SER A 53 5.34 -12.65 14.74
CA SER A 53 4.45 -13.24 15.74
C SER A 53 4.91 -14.62 16.19
N GLN A 54 5.50 -15.43 15.30
CA GLN A 54 6.13 -16.70 15.70
C GLN A 54 7.35 -16.50 16.60
N LEU A 55 8.18 -15.50 16.31
CA LEU A 55 9.36 -15.15 17.13
C LEU A 55 8.98 -14.61 18.51
N ILE A 56 7.79 -14.01 18.65
CA ILE A 56 7.35 -13.36 19.89
C ILE A 56 6.40 -14.27 20.69
N ALA A 57 5.67 -15.17 20.04
CA ALA A 57 4.87 -16.20 20.71
C ALA A 57 5.70 -17.17 21.57
N SER A 58 7.02 -17.29 21.33
CA SER A 58 7.93 -17.98 22.25
C SER A 58 8.13 -17.26 23.59
N GLY A 59 7.64 -16.02 23.73
CA GLY A 59 7.73 -15.19 24.93
C GLY A 59 6.52 -15.24 25.86
N GLY A 60 5.42 -15.90 25.49
CA GLY A 60 4.22 -16.09 26.34
C GLY A 60 2.91 -15.50 25.77
N PRO A 61 1.75 -15.84 26.37
CA PRO A 61 0.41 -15.52 25.84
C PRO A 61 0.04 -14.03 25.86
N ASP A 62 0.57 -13.23 26.79
CA ASP A 62 0.28 -11.79 26.88
C ASP A 62 0.84 -11.01 25.68
N ALA A 63 1.92 -11.52 25.07
CA ALA A 63 2.56 -10.90 23.90
C ALA A 63 1.69 -10.94 22.64
N ILE A 64 0.70 -11.84 22.55
CA ILE A 64 -0.16 -12.01 21.38
C ILE A 64 -1.20 -10.88 21.28
N GLY A 65 -1.72 -10.42 22.42
CA GLY A 65 -2.68 -9.31 22.49
C GLY A 65 -2.07 -7.99 22.01
N ASP A 66 -0.89 -7.67 22.51
CA ASP A 66 -0.14 -6.45 22.14
C ASP A 66 0.23 -6.43 20.66
N MET A 67 0.60 -7.59 20.09
CA MET A 67 0.91 -7.70 18.67
C MET A 67 -0.28 -7.43 17.75
N THR A 68 -1.50 -7.78 18.19
CA THR A 68 -2.71 -7.51 17.41
C THR A 68 -2.99 -6.01 17.32
N LEU A 69 -2.78 -5.27 18.40
CA LEU A 69 -2.91 -3.81 18.40
C LEU A 69 -1.83 -3.15 17.54
N VAL A 70 -0.58 -3.60 17.63
CA VAL A 70 0.52 -3.11 16.78
C VAL A 70 0.22 -3.38 15.30
N TYR A 71 -0.34 -4.54 14.96
CA TYR A 71 -0.79 -4.86 13.61
C TYR A 71 -1.85 -3.87 13.10
N GLN A 72 -2.91 -3.67 13.88
CA GLN A 72 -4.01 -2.77 13.49
C GLN A 72 -3.53 -1.33 13.36
N ALA A 73 -2.69 -0.86 14.28
CA ALA A 73 -2.10 0.47 14.23
C ALA A 73 -1.19 0.65 13.00
N THR A 74 -0.36 -0.34 12.68
CA THR A 74 0.49 -0.31 11.48
C THR A 74 -0.35 -0.24 10.22
N PHE A 75 -1.39 -1.07 10.12
CA PHE A 75 -2.31 -1.06 8.97
C PHE A 75 -3.05 0.27 8.84
N LEU A 76 -3.49 0.86 9.96
CA LEU A 76 -4.15 2.15 9.98
C LEU A 76 -3.20 3.25 9.48
N LEU A 77 -1.96 3.28 9.97
CA LEU A 77 -0.95 4.25 9.52
C LEU A 77 -0.65 4.13 8.02
N VAL A 78 -0.44 2.91 7.53
CA VAL A 78 -0.23 2.65 6.09
C VAL A 78 -1.44 3.10 5.27
N SER A 79 -2.65 2.87 5.76
CA SER A 79 -3.88 3.29 5.11
C SER A 79 -4.01 4.82 5.05
N LEU A 80 -3.65 5.53 6.13
CA LEU A 80 -3.64 7.00 6.15
C LEU A 80 -2.62 7.58 5.16
N VAL A 81 -1.44 6.97 5.05
CA VAL A 81 -0.42 7.36 4.04
C VAL A 81 -0.96 7.13 2.62
N GLY A 82 -1.60 6.00 2.36
CA GLY A 82 -2.25 5.72 1.08
C GLY A 82 -3.34 6.75 0.75
N LEU A 83 -4.20 7.09 1.72
CA LEU A 83 -5.24 8.13 1.56
C LEU A 83 -4.64 9.50 1.25
N TYR A 84 -3.53 9.86 1.88
CA TYR A 84 -2.80 11.08 1.56
C TYR A 84 -2.27 11.07 0.12
N GLY A 85 -1.67 9.97 -0.33
CA GLY A 85 -1.24 9.81 -1.71
C GLY A 85 -2.38 9.96 -2.72
N LEU A 86 -3.54 9.37 -2.42
CA LEU A 86 -4.74 9.51 -3.24
C LEU A 86 -5.24 10.97 -3.29
N TRP A 87 -5.24 11.64 -2.14
CA TRP A 87 -5.64 13.04 -2.04
C TRP A 87 -4.72 13.95 -2.86
N ASP A 88 -3.41 13.72 -2.84
CA ASP A 88 -2.45 14.45 -3.67
C ASP A 88 -2.73 14.25 -5.16
N VAL A 89 -2.96 13.00 -5.60
CA VAL A 89 -3.36 12.72 -6.99
C VAL A 89 -4.62 13.49 -7.37
N TYR A 90 -5.65 13.45 -6.53
CA TYR A 90 -6.90 14.17 -6.76
C TYR A 90 -6.68 15.68 -6.92
N GLN A 91 -5.90 16.30 -6.02
CA GLN A 91 -5.61 17.72 -6.07
C GLN A 91 -4.84 18.11 -7.33
N GLN A 92 -3.84 17.31 -7.72
CA GLN A 92 -3.05 17.58 -8.92
C GLN A 92 -3.86 17.41 -10.20
N LEU A 93 -4.73 16.40 -10.29
CA LEU A 93 -5.61 16.21 -11.44
C LEU A 93 -6.67 17.32 -11.53
N LYS A 94 -7.27 17.72 -10.41
CA LYS A 94 -8.25 18.82 -10.36
C LYS A 94 -7.66 20.16 -10.82
N ARG A 95 -6.37 20.39 -10.56
CA ARG A 95 -5.67 21.64 -10.93
C ARG A 95 -5.20 21.65 -12.39
N ARG A 96 -5.14 20.49 -13.07
CA ARG A 96 -4.76 20.43 -14.48
C ARG A 96 -5.99 20.71 -15.34
N PRO A 97 -5.98 21.73 -16.22
CA PRO A 97 -7.08 21.94 -17.14
C PRO A 97 -7.21 20.69 -18.04
N ALA A 98 -8.44 20.28 -18.32
CA ALA A 98 -8.69 19.26 -19.33
C ALA A 98 -8.07 19.77 -20.64
N VAL A 99 -7.05 19.07 -21.13
CA VAL A 99 -6.49 19.38 -22.45
C VAL A 99 -7.63 19.18 -23.43
N ALA A 100 -8.19 20.27 -23.95
CA ALA A 100 -9.13 20.20 -25.04
C ALA A 100 -8.40 19.47 -26.19
N PRO A 101 -9.00 18.45 -26.81
CA PRO A 101 -8.40 17.83 -27.97
C PRO A 101 -8.14 18.94 -29.00
N SER A 102 -6.87 19.14 -29.38
CA SER A 102 -6.52 20.01 -30.48
C SER A 102 -7.16 19.42 -31.73
N LEU A 103 -8.15 20.12 -32.27
CA LEU A 103 -8.76 19.84 -33.57
C LEU A 103 -7.78 20.34 -34.64
N ASP A 104 -6.62 19.70 -34.75
CA ASP A 104 -5.65 19.91 -35.83
C ASP A 104 -5.54 18.64 -36.67
#